data_AF-A0A1I7SW89-F1
#
_entry.id   AF-A0A1I7SW89-F1
#
_cell.length_a   1.000
_cell.length_b   1.000
_cell.length_c   1.000
_cell.angle_alpha   90.00
_cell.angle_beta   90.00
_cell.angle_gamma   90.00
#
_symmetry.space_group_name_H-M   'P 1'
#
loop_
_entity.id
_entity.type
_entity.pdbx_description
1 polymer ?
#
loop_
_entity_poly.entity_id
_entity_poly.type
_entity_poly.pdbx_seq_one_letter_code
_entity_poly.pdbx_strand_id
1 'polypeptide(L)'
;MIDASPVEEPTLHFSHLKVNGPKGEQKVKHVFWSNFPPVGFPEPSNTMPFLWKQIKGHRKVLVHCSSGAGRSAVLVFTCQILERIQHGEEADAPRMLRNLREKRHCAIRNEMQYVYVMRIILFYFMKYNAVEMSQNLLIFVDDFDTYAKKFEREEKERKEKCPIPEATEPTDEFQN
;
A
#
# COMPACT_ATOMS: atom_id res chain seq x y z
N MET A 1 3.51 21.04 -11.18
CA MET A 1 2.11 20.82 -11.56
C MET A 1 1.91 19.33 -11.78
N ILE A 2 0.93 18.72 -11.12
CA ILE A 2 0.58 17.30 -11.33
C ILE A 2 -0.19 17.23 -12.65
N ASP A 3 0.32 16.49 -13.63
CA ASP A 3 -0.39 16.19 -14.88
C ASP A 3 -1.82 15.73 -14.56
N ALA A 4 -2.78 16.46 -15.13
CA ALA A 4 -4.22 16.29 -14.91
C ALA A 4 -4.84 15.24 -15.83
N SER A 5 -4.03 14.61 -16.69
CA SER A 5 -4.50 13.56 -17.60
C SER A 5 -5.11 12.41 -16.81
N PRO A 6 -6.32 11.93 -17.17
CA PRO A 6 -6.93 10.78 -16.53
C PRO A 6 -6.12 9.55 -16.93
N VAL A 7 -5.15 9.19 -16.09
CA VAL A 7 -4.53 7.87 -16.16
C VAL A 7 -5.61 6.90 -15.71
N GLU A 8 -6.22 6.20 -16.67
CA GLU A 8 -7.01 5.03 -16.34
C GLU A 8 -6.09 4.03 -15.64
N GLU A 9 -6.40 3.72 -14.38
CA GLU A 9 -5.68 2.72 -13.60
C GLU A 9 -6.48 1.40 -13.68
N PRO A 10 -6.14 0.48 -14.59
CA PRO A 10 -6.95 -0.73 -14.83
C PRO A 10 -7.03 -1.65 -13.61
N THR A 11 -6.13 -1.48 -12.64
CA THR A 11 -6.09 -2.25 -11.39
C THR A 11 -6.97 -1.66 -10.29
N LEU A 12 -7.56 -0.48 -10.49
CA LEU A 12 -8.43 0.19 -9.53
C LEU A 12 -9.88 0.16 -10.01
N HIS A 13 -10.73 -0.53 -9.24
CA HIS A 13 -12.17 -0.57 -9.48
C HIS A 13 -12.89 0.38 -8.53
N PHE A 14 -13.80 1.18 -9.08
CA PHE A 14 -14.55 2.17 -8.33
C PHE A 14 -16.00 1.72 -8.18
N SER A 15 -16.53 1.83 -6.96
CA SER A 15 -17.95 1.61 -6.69
C SER A 15 -18.48 2.77 -5.84
N HIS A 16 -19.68 3.23 -6.17
CA HIS A 16 -20.36 4.28 -5.42
C HIS A 16 -21.52 3.66 -4.66
N LEU A 17 -21.39 3.60 -3.34
CA LEU A 17 -22.35 2.98 -2.45
C LEU A 17 -23.18 4.07 -1.77
N LYS A 18 -24.44 3.75 -1.49
CA LYS A 18 -25.30 4.52 -0.59
C LYS A 18 -25.60 3.65 0.61
N VAL A 19 -25.27 4.14 1.79
CA VAL A 19 -25.43 3.43 3.05
C VAL A 19 -26.44 4.19 3.89
N ASN A 20 -27.54 3.55 4.24
CA ASN A 20 -28.54 4.12 5.15
C ASN A 20 -28.20 3.69 6.57
N GLY A 21 -27.97 4.66 7.44
CA GLY A 21 -27.69 4.41 8.85
C GLY A 21 -28.57 5.24 9.78
N PRO A 22 -28.43 5.07 11.11
CA PRO A 22 -29.20 5.82 12.11
C PRO A 22 -29.03 7.34 12.01
N LYS A 23 -27.96 7.80 11.38
CA LYS A 23 -27.63 9.22 11.18
C LYS A 23 -28.01 9.74 9.78
N GLY A 24 -28.76 8.96 8.99
CA GLY A 24 -29.18 9.31 7.64
C GLY A 24 -28.44 8.55 6.53
N GLU A 25 -28.67 8.97 5.28
CA GLU A 25 -28.00 8.44 4.08
C GLU A 25 -26.56 8.96 4.00
N GLN A 26 -25.61 8.06 3.80
CA GLN A 26 -24.20 8.38 3.54
C GLN A 26 -23.77 7.81 2.18
N LYS A 27 -23.16 8.66 1.36
CA LYS A 27 -22.52 8.24 0.11
C LYS A 27 -21.08 7.81 0.39
N VAL A 28 -20.70 6.64 -0.10
CA VAL A 28 -19.37 6.06 0.09
C VAL A 28 -18.75 5.76 -1.26
N LYS A 29 -17.57 6.33 -1.51
CA LYS A 29 -16.72 5.94 -2.65
C LYS A 29 -15.83 4.79 -2.20
N HIS A 30 -16.02 3.62 -2.80
CA HIS A 30 -15.22 2.44 -2.58
C HIS A 30 -14.20 2.30 -3.72
N VAL A 31 -12.94 2.06 -3.37
CA VAL A 31 -11.85 1.83 -4.33
C VAL A 31 -11.22 0.48 -4.01
N PHE A 32 -11.27 -0.43 -4.96
CA PHE A 32 -10.71 -1.76 -4.84
C PHE A 32 -9.48 -1.91 -5.73
N TRP A 33 -8.33 -2.20 -5.13
CA TRP A 33 -7.11 -2.49 -5.85
C TRP A 33 -6.99 -4.01 -6.08
N SER A 34 -7.29 -4.45 -7.30
CA SER A 34 -7.40 -5.86 -7.67
C SER A 34 -6.06 -6.57 -7.85
N ASN A 35 -5.04 -5.85 -8.35
CA ASN A 35 -3.76 -6.46 -8.74
C ASN A 35 -2.65 -6.35 -7.67
N PHE A 36 -3.01 -6.28 -6.38
CA PHE A 36 -2.00 -6.41 -5.33
C PHE A 36 -1.70 -7.90 -5.13
N PRO A 37 -0.49 -8.38 -5.46
CA PRO A 37 -0.20 -9.81 -5.53
C PRO A 37 -0.32 -10.48 -4.14
N PRO A 38 -0.67 -11.78 -4.10
CA PRO A 38 -0.78 -12.54 -2.86
C PRO A 38 0.59 -12.81 -2.20
N VAL A 39 1.67 -12.76 -2.98
CA VAL A 39 3.08 -12.85 -2.54
C VAL A 39 3.85 -11.72 -3.21
N GLY A 40 4.82 -11.13 -2.49
CA GLY A 40 5.61 -10.03 -3.01
C GLY A 40 4.83 -8.71 -3.07
N PHE A 41 5.22 -7.87 -4.03
CA PHE A 41 4.72 -6.50 -4.17
C PHE A 41 4.52 -6.17 -5.65
N PRO A 42 3.54 -5.34 -6.00
CA PRO A 42 3.39 -4.90 -7.38
C PRO A 42 4.55 -3.97 -7.75
N GLU A 43 5.01 -3.99 -9.00
CA GLU A 43 5.99 -3.00 -9.45
C GLU A 43 5.48 -1.57 -9.22
N PRO A 44 6.36 -0.62 -8.84
CA PRO A 44 5.98 0.77 -8.70
C PRO A 44 5.34 1.27 -9.99
N SER A 45 4.15 1.82 -9.85
CA SER A 45 3.34 2.31 -10.96
C SER A 45 2.56 3.54 -10.51
N ASN A 46 1.74 4.07 -11.40
CA ASN A 46 0.91 5.23 -11.14
C ASN A 46 -0.24 4.94 -10.16
N THR A 47 -0.52 3.68 -9.85
CA THR A 47 -1.60 3.26 -8.95
C THR A 47 -1.48 3.88 -7.55
N MET A 48 -0.29 3.88 -6.94
CA MET A 48 -0.08 4.45 -5.60
C MET A 48 -0.25 5.99 -5.58
N PRO A 49 0.42 6.77 -6.46
CA PRO A 49 0.15 8.20 -6.59
C PRO A 49 -1.33 8.52 -6.88
N PHE A 50 -1.99 7.70 -7.70
CA PHE A 50 -3.41 7.86 -8.00
C PHE A 50 -4.26 7.65 -6.75
N LEU A 51 -4.04 6.56 -6.01
CA LEU A 51 -4.74 6.29 -4.74
C LEU A 51 -4.52 7.42 -3.74
N TRP A 52 -3.28 7.92 -3.61
CA TRP A 52 -2.99 9.05 -2.74
C TRP A 52 -3.79 10.30 -3.16
N LYS A 53 -3.91 10.60 -4.45
CA LYS A 53 -4.77 11.69 -4.96
C LYS A 53 -6.25 11.49 -4.60
N GLN A 54 -6.74 10.24 -4.56
CA GLN A 54 -8.11 9.94 -4.13
C GLN A 54 -8.30 10.08 -2.62
N ILE A 55 -7.25 9.90 -1.82
CA ILE A 55 -7.29 9.94 -0.35
C ILE A 55 -7.07 11.36 0.17
N LYS A 56 -6.21 12.13 -0.50
CA LYS A 56 -5.82 13.47 -0.10
C LYS A 56 -7.04 14.40 -0.01
N GLY A 57 -7.16 15.12 1.10
CA GLY A 57 -8.28 16.03 1.36
C GLY A 57 -9.46 15.40 2.10
N HIS A 58 -9.47 14.09 2.31
CA HIS A 58 -10.46 13.42 3.14
C HIS A 58 -10.00 13.33 4.60
N ARG A 59 -10.85 13.79 5.53
CA ARG A 59 -10.55 13.78 6.97
C ARG A 59 -10.48 12.38 7.59
N LYS A 60 -11.27 11.44 7.06
CA LYS A 60 -11.33 10.05 7.53
C LYS A 60 -11.51 9.13 6.32
N VAL A 61 -10.59 8.17 6.17
CA VAL A 61 -10.63 7.15 5.13
C VAL A 61 -10.45 5.79 5.78
N LEU A 62 -11.31 4.83 5.43
CA LEU A 62 -11.16 3.45 5.84
C LEU A 62 -10.28 2.72 4.82
N VAL A 63 -9.22 2.09 5.30
CA VAL A 63 -8.33 1.25 4.49
C VAL A 63 -8.27 -0.12 5.14
N HIS A 64 -8.52 -1.18 4.37
CA HIS A 64 -8.43 -2.55 4.86
C HIS A 64 -7.77 -3.48 3.84
N CYS A 65 -7.36 -4.64 4.32
CA CYS A 65 -6.94 -5.78 3.51
C CYS A 65 -7.50 -7.03 4.21
N SER A 66 -6.70 -8.09 4.40
CA SER A 66 -7.07 -9.23 5.25
C SER A 66 -6.79 -8.93 6.74
N SER A 67 -5.54 -8.64 7.11
CA SER A 67 -5.17 -8.33 8.51
C SER A 67 -5.17 -6.84 8.86
N GLY A 68 -5.26 -5.96 7.85
CA GLY A 68 -5.16 -4.51 8.00
C GLY A 68 -3.78 -3.99 8.46
N ALA A 69 -2.76 -4.85 8.61
CA ALA A 69 -1.43 -4.47 9.10
C ALA A 69 -0.31 -4.60 8.05
N GLY A 70 -0.57 -5.30 6.94
CA GLY A 70 0.38 -5.46 5.82
C GLY A 70 0.11 -4.45 4.70
N ARG A 71 -0.64 -4.88 3.66
CA ARG A 71 -0.96 -4.07 2.47
C ARG A 71 -1.59 -2.72 2.80
N SER A 72 -2.52 -2.68 3.77
CA SER A 72 -3.12 -1.44 4.24
C SER A 72 -2.09 -0.50 4.88
N ALA A 73 -1.17 -1.04 5.69
CA ALA A 73 -0.13 -0.24 6.31
C ALA A 73 0.84 0.32 5.28
N VAL A 74 1.19 -0.44 4.23
CA VAL A 74 2.00 0.06 3.10
C VAL A 74 1.34 1.30 2.49
N LEU A 75 0.07 1.22 2.10
CA LEU A 75 -0.66 2.36 1.53
C LEU A 75 -0.72 3.55 2.49
N VAL A 76 -1.12 3.32 3.74
CA VAL A 76 -1.25 4.38 4.75
C VAL A 76 0.10 5.05 5.04
N PHE A 77 1.17 4.26 5.16
CA PHE A 77 2.49 4.76 5.48
C PHE A 77 3.08 5.56 4.31
N THR A 78 2.96 5.06 3.08
CA THR A 78 3.32 5.83 1.86
C THR A 78 2.56 7.16 1.81
N CYS A 79 1.25 7.17 2.06
CA CYS A 79 0.46 8.40 2.06
C CYS A 79 0.94 9.41 3.12
N GLN A 80 1.25 8.95 4.34
CA GLN A 80 1.76 9.83 5.40
C GLN A 80 3.11 10.46 5.03
N ILE A 81 4.01 9.70 4.42
CA ILE A 81 5.32 10.20 3.97
C ILE A 81 5.14 11.25 2.86
N LEU A 82 4.35 10.94 1.84
CA LEU A 82 4.07 11.88 0.74
C LEU A 82 3.38 13.15 1.22
N GLU A 83 2.45 13.03 2.18
CA GLU A 83 1.76 14.17 2.78
C GLU A 83 2.74 15.10 3.49
N ARG A 84 3.67 14.58 4.31
CA ARG A 84 4.68 15.40 4.98
C ARG A 84 5.60 16.11 4.00
N ILE A 85 6.14 15.36 3.04
CA ILE A 85 7.01 15.89 1.98
C ILE A 85 6.30 17.03 1.25
N GLN A 86 5.02 16.86 0.91
CA GLN A 86 4.25 17.87 0.21
C GLN A 86 4.03 19.15 1.04
N HIS A 87 3.93 19.04 2.36
CA HIS A 87 3.83 20.20 3.27
C HIS A 87 5.20 20.79 3.64
N GLY A 88 6.30 20.28 3.09
CA GLY A 88 7.65 20.72 3.45
C GLY A 88 8.06 20.30 4.86
N GLU A 89 7.39 19.30 5.44
CA GLU A 89 7.70 18.77 6.76
C GLU A 89 8.78 17.68 6.68
N GLU A 90 9.52 17.51 7.76
CA GLU A 90 10.48 16.42 7.90
C GLU A 90 9.77 15.04 7.87
N ALA A 91 10.22 14.18 6.97
CA ALA A 91 9.72 12.83 6.77
C ALA A 91 10.72 11.77 7.28
N ASP A 92 10.96 11.75 8.60
CA ASP A 92 11.71 10.69 9.28
C ASP A 92 10.89 9.38 9.28
N ALA A 93 11.12 8.55 8.27
CA ALA A 93 10.39 7.30 8.08
C ALA A 93 10.47 6.35 9.29
N PRO A 94 11.64 6.09 9.93
CA PRO A 94 11.70 5.30 11.16
C PRO A 94 10.82 5.83 12.30
N ARG A 95 10.85 7.14 12.56
CA ARG A 95 10.01 7.76 13.61
C ARG A 95 8.53 7.71 13.25
N MET A 96 8.19 7.99 11.99
CA MET A 96 6.83 7.91 11.49
C MET A 96 6.27 6.47 11.59
N LEU A 97 7.09 5.46 11.30
CA LEU A 97 6.68 4.06 11.46
C LEU A 97 6.39 3.71 12.92
N ARG A 98 7.21 4.20 13.85
CA ARG A 98 6.96 4.02 15.30
C ARG A 98 5.59 4.59 15.68
N ASN A 99 5.30 5.82 15.27
CA ASN A 99 4.00 6.46 15.51
C ASN A 99 2.85 5.72 14.83
N LEU A 100 3.07 5.13 13.65
CA LEU A 100 2.06 4.33 12.98
C LEU A 100 1.76 3.04 13.77
N ARG A 101 2.79 2.41 14.33
CA ARG A 101 2.66 1.18 15.13
C ARG A 101 1.97 1.42 16.48
N GLU A 102 2.08 2.61 17.05
CA GLU A 102 1.28 3.02 18.22
C GLU A 102 -0.23 3.06 17.91
N LYS A 103 -0.60 3.41 16.68
CA LYS A 103 -2.01 3.47 16.24
C LYS A 103 -2.52 2.13 15.71
N ARG A 104 -1.64 1.31 15.13
CA ARG A 104 -1.97 -0.02 14.60
C ARG A 104 -0.82 -0.99 14.83
N HIS A 105 -1.02 -1.90 15.78
CA HIS A 105 -0.07 -2.97 16.07
C HIS A 105 0.35 -3.74 14.80
N CYS A 106 1.64 -4.07 14.70
CA CYS A 106 2.25 -4.74 13.54
C CYS A 106 2.11 -4.03 12.19
N ALA A 107 1.80 -2.72 12.15
CA ALA A 107 1.88 -1.97 10.89
C ALA A 107 3.29 -2.09 10.29
N ILE A 108 3.35 -2.47 9.00
CA ILE A 108 4.59 -2.86 8.29
C ILE A 108 5.26 -4.03 9.01
N ARG A 109 4.90 -5.26 8.63
CA ARG A 109 5.26 -6.50 9.33
C ARG A 109 6.67 -6.99 9.05
N ASN A 110 7.20 -6.71 7.87
CA ASN A 110 8.52 -7.17 7.46
C ASN A 110 9.31 -6.05 6.79
N GLU A 111 10.62 -6.26 6.71
CA GLU A 111 11.59 -5.41 6.05
C GLU A 111 11.18 -5.11 4.61
N MET A 112 10.78 -6.11 3.83
CA MET A 112 10.36 -5.90 2.45
C MET A 112 9.19 -4.92 2.28
N GLN A 113 8.21 -4.91 3.18
CA GLN A 113 7.14 -3.90 3.16
C GLN A 113 7.69 -2.48 3.35
N TYR A 114 8.67 -2.33 4.24
CA TYR A 114 9.32 -1.05 4.49
C TYR A 114 10.13 -0.59 3.27
N VAL A 115 10.97 -1.48 2.72
CA VAL A 115 11.77 -1.18 1.54
C VAL A 115 10.87 -0.87 0.34
N TYR A 116 9.76 -1.61 0.17
CA TYR A 116 8.79 -1.34 -0.89
C TYR A 116 8.14 0.05 -0.77
N VAL A 117 7.84 0.51 0.45
CA VAL A 117 7.38 1.89 0.68
C VAL A 117 8.43 2.88 0.19
N MET A 118 9.71 2.68 0.51
CA MET A 118 10.79 3.56 0.04
C MET A 118 10.90 3.57 -1.48
N ARG A 119 10.77 2.41 -2.13
CA ARG A 119 10.76 2.31 -3.61
C ARG A 119 9.62 3.10 -4.24
N ILE A 120 8.42 3.07 -3.66
CA ILE A 120 7.28 3.87 -4.16
C ILE A 120 7.56 5.37 -4.01
N ILE A 121 8.10 5.80 -2.87
CA ILE A 121 8.46 7.21 -2.64
C ILE A 121 9.51 7.67 -3.65
N LEU A 122 10.51 6.84 -3.90
CA LEU A 122 11.53 7.12 -4.91
C LEU A 122 10.93 7.20 -6.31
N PHE A 123 10.10 6.23 -6.71
CA PHE A 123 9.40 6.25 -7.99
C PHE A 123 8.57 7.53 -8.16
N TYR A 124 7.88 7.98 -7.10
CA TYR A 124 7.15 9.24 -7.11
C TYR A 124 8.09 10.42 -7.44
N PHE A 125 9.23 10.54 -6.77
CA PHE A 125 10.17 11.63 -7.04
C PHE A 125 10.79 11.56 -8.44
N MET A 126 11.16 10.37 -8.90
CA MET A 126 11.68 10.17 -10.26
C MET A 126 10.66 10.60 -11.32
N LYS A 127 9.38 10.22 -11.13
CA LYS A 127 8.30 10.60 -12.06
C LYS A 127 8.13 12.12 -12.19
N TYR A 128 8.35 12.87 -11.11
CA TYR A 128 8.24 14.32 -11.12
C TYR A 128 9.56 15.05 -11.36
N ASN A 129 10.59 14.34 -11.85
CA ASN A 129 11.94 14.87 -12.10
C ASN A 129 12.51 15.65 -10.90
N ALA A 130 12.15 15.22 -9.68
CA ALA A 130 12.59 15.85 -8.44
C ALA A 130 13.88 15.22 -7.90
N VAL A 131 14.37 14.15 -8.54
CA VAL A 131 15.60 13.45 -8.21
C VAL A 131 16.35 13.18 -9.51
N GLU A 132 17.64 13.55 -9.55
CA GLU A 132 18.52 13.24 -10.67
C GLU A 132 18.95 11.77 -10.62
N MET A 133 19.08 11.17 -11.81
CA MET A 133 19.62 9.83 -11.92
C MET A 133 21.10 9.84 -11.54
N SER A 134 21.46 9.10 -10.49
CA SER A 134 22.84 8.96 -10.02
C SER A 134 23.24 7.48 -9.96
N GLN A 135 24.55 7.22 -9.94
CA GLN A 135 25.06 5.85 -9.77
C GLN A 135 24.54 5.21 -8.47
N ASN A 136 24.50 5.96 -7.37
CA ASN A 136 23.97 5.48 -6.09
C ASN A 136 22.48 5.10 -6.19
N LEU A 137 21.71 5.87 -6.96
CA LEU A 137 20.30 5.57 -7.20
C LEU A 137 20.13 4.30 -8.03
N LEU A 138 20.94 4.12 -9.08
CA LEU A 138 20.92 2.90 -9.90
C LEU A 138 21.30 1.66 -9.08
N ILE A 139 22.32 1.77 -8.23
CA ILE A 139 22.73 0.71 -7.31
C ILE A 139 21.58 0.35 -6.36
N PHE A 140 20.92 1.35 -5.77
CA PHE A 140 19.77 1.10 -4.91
C PHE A 140 18.62 0.36 -5.62
N VAL A 141 18.31 0.74 -6.86
CA VAL A 141 17.26 0.08 -7.65
C VAL A 141 17.62 -1.38 -7.95
N ASP A 142 18.88 -1.66 -8.32
CA ASP A 142 19.37 -3.01 -8.60
C ASP A 142 19.42 -3.89 -7.34
N ASP A 143 19.90 -3.34 -6.22
CA ASP A 143 19.91 -3.99 -4.91
C ASP A 143 18.48 -4.33 -4.47
N PHE A 144 17.53 -3.41 -4.67
CA PHE A 144 16.11 -3.66 -4.40
C PHE A 144 15.59 -4.84 -5.22
N ASP A 145 15.81 -4.82 -6.54
CA ASP A 145 15.27 -5.83 -7.44
C ASP A 145 15.83 -7.22 -7.12
N THR A 146 17.13 -7.28 -6.79
CA THR A 146 17.81 -8.49 -6.34
C THR A 146 17.20 -9.01 -5.04
N TYR A 147 17.00 -8.13 -4.07
CA TYR A 147 16.44 -8.47 -2.77
C TYR A 147 14.96 -8.90 -2.85
N ALA A 148 14.16 -8.25 -3.69
CA ALA A 148 12.76 -8.62 -3.94
C ALA A 148 12.64 -10.04 -4.53
N LYS A 149 13.43 -10.37 -5.54
CA LYS A 149 13.46 -11.72 -6.13
C LYS A 149 13.85 -12.79 -5.11
N LYS A 150 14.86 -12.49 -4.27
CA LYS A 150 15.28 -13.39 -3.19
C LYS A 150 14.14 -13.62 -2.19
N PHE A 151 13.47 -12.55 -1.76
CA PHE A 151 12.35 -12.64 -0.83
C PHE A 151 11.18 -13.46 -1.38
N GLU A 152 10.82 -13.27 -2.64
CA GLU A 152 9.76 -14.05 -3.29
C GLU A 152 10.09 -15.56 -3.32
N ARG A 153 11.34 -15.90 -3.62
CA ARG A 153 11.82 -17.29 -3.58
C ARG A 153 11.70 -17.87 -2.16
N GLU A 154 12.16 -17.15 -1.14
CA GLU A 154 12.11 -17.60 0.25
C GLU A 154 10.67 -17.72 0.79
N GLU A 155 9.77 -16.80 0.42
CA GLU A 155 8.35 -16.89 0.74
C GLU A 155 7.69 -18.13 0.10
N LYS A 156 8.04 -18.41 -1.16
CA LYS A 156 7.53 -19.59 -1.88
C LYS A 156 8.00 -20.88 -1.21
N GLU A 157 9.29 -20.99 -0.93
CA GLU A 157 9.87 -22.13 -0.21
C GLU A 157 9.26 -22.30 1.19
N ARG A 158 8.99 -21.22 1.92
CA ARG A 158 8.36 -21.30 3.24
C ARG A 158 6.94 -21.83 3.16
N LYS A 159 6.15 -21.39 2.17
CA LYS A 159 4.79 -21.88 1.95
C LYS A 159 4.76 -23.34 1.54
N GLU A 160 5.74 -23.79 0.75
CA GLU A 160 5.89 -25.20 0.37
C GLU A 160 6.26 -26.09 1.59
N LYS A 161 7.12 -25.60 2.49
CA LYS A 161 7.53 -26.34 3.70
C LYS A 161 6.48 -26.37 4.82
N CYS A 162 5.57 -25.39 4.88
CA CYS A 162 4.49 -25.30 5.86
C CYS A 162 3.19 -24.90 5.16
N PRO A 163 2.49 -25.85 4.52
CA PRO A 163 1.19 -25.58 3.95
C PRO A 163 0.22 -25.19 5.07
N ILE A 164 -0.44 -24.05 4.90
CA ILE A 164 -1.55 -23.66 5.77
C ILE A 164 -2.67 -24.68 5.49
N PRO A 165 -3.23 -25.35 6.52
CA PRO A 165 -4.39 -26.21 6.31
C PRO A 165 -5.47 -25.44 5.55
N GLU A 166 -6.05 -26.06 4.53
CA GLU A 166 -7.15 -25.48 3.78
C GLU A 166 -8.24 -25.09 4.78
N ALA A 167 -8.78 -23.87 4.69
CA ALA A 167 -9.84 -23.43 5.57
C ALA A 167 -11.01 -24.40 5.37
N THR A 168 -11.31 -25.22 6.38
CA THR A 168 -12.51 -26.04 6.40
C THR A 168 -13.70 -25.13 6.09
N GLU A 169 -14.48 -25.50 5.07
CA GLU A 169 -15.70 -24.81 4.71
C GLU A 169 -16.53 -24.53 5.97
N PRO A 170 -17.15 -23.35 6.11
CA PRO A 170 -17.99 -23.07 7.26
C PRO A 170 -19.06 -24.16 7.33
N THR A 171 -19.00 -24.99 8.38
CA THR A 171 -20.08 -25.92 8.69
C THR A 171 -21.36 -25.11 8.90
N ASP A 172 -22.46 -25.57 8.32
CA ASP A 172 -23.83 -25.02 8.38
C ASP A 172 -24.41 -25.05 9.82
N GLU A 173 -23.65 -24.68 10.86
CA GLU A 173 -24.07 -24.70 12.26
C GLU A 173 -24.59 -23.34 12.76
N PHE A 174 -24.73 -22.33 11.89
CA PHE A 174 -25.32 -21.03 12.23
C PHE A 174 -26.64 -20.74 11.49
N GLN A 175 -27.46 -21.77 11.27
CA GLN A 175 -28.89 -21.63 11.01
C GLN A 175 -29.69 -22.29 12.14
N ASN A 176 -29.95 -21.54 13.20
CA ASN A 176 -31.06 -21.76 14.13
C ASN A 176 -31.65 -20.41 14.53
#